data_AF-A0A0S7EWM9-F1
#
_entry.id   AF-A0A0S7EWM9-F1
#
_cell.length_a   1.000
_cell.length_b   1.000
_cell.length_c   1.000
_cell.angle_alpha   90.00
_cell.angle_beta   90.00
_cell.angle_gamma   90.00
#
_symmetry.space_group_name_H-M   'P 1'
#
loop_
_entity.id
_entity.type
_entity.pdbx_description
1 polymer ?
#
loop_
_entity_poly.entity_id
_entity_poly.type
_entity_poly.pdbx_seq_one_letter_code
_entity_poly.pdbx_strand_id
1 'polypeptide(L)'
;FKDNVYRKRRKYFADLAMTYRHGDPIPHIEFTEEEVKTWGVVYRELNKLYPTHACREYLKNLPLLSKYCECREDNIPQLEDVSRFLKGNFHQTIFNQTLMLHYLHM
;
A
#
# COMPACT_ATOMS: atom_id res chain seq x y z
N PHE A 1 -17.08 -10.38 8.03
CA PHE A 1 -16.29 -11.27 8.92
C PHE A 1 -16.43 -12.78 8.67
N LYS A 2 -17.51 -13.26 8.04
CA LYS A 2 -17.74 -14.70 7.79
C LYS A 2 -17.08 -15.24 6.51
N ASP A 3 -16.44 -14.38 5.72
CA ASP A 3 -15.75 -14.79 4.50
C ASP A 3 -14.42 -15.47 4.84
N ASN A 4 -14.36 -16.77 4.58
CA ASN A 4 -13.19 -17.58 4.84
C ASN A 4 -12.04 -17.31 3.86
N VAL A 5 -12.33 -16.91 2.62
CA VAL A 5 -11.31 -16.56 1.61
C VAL A 5 -10.61 -15.28 2.03
N TYR A 6 -11.38 -14.25 2.38
CA TYR A 6 -10.83 -13.00 2.89
C TYR A 6 -10.01 -13.20 4.18
N ARG A 7 -10.48 -14.05 5.11
CA ARG A 7 -9.72 -14.39 6.34
C ARG A 7 -8.38 -15.06 6.02
N LYS A 8 -8.36 -16.03 5.10
CA LYS A 8 -7.10 -16.67 4.66
C LYS A 8 -6.16 -15.66 4.01
N ARG A 9 -6.69 -14.76 3.16
CA ARG A 9 -5.90 -13.70 2.52
C ARG A 9 -5.31 -12.73 3.54
N ARG A 10 -6.06 -12.34 4.57
CA ARG A 10 -5.58 -11.53 5.69
C ARG A 10 -4.51 -12.24 6.52
N LYS A 11 -4.66 -13.54 6.78
CA LYS A 11 -3.63 -14.34 7.46
C LYS A 11 -2.34 -14.40 6.63
N TYR A 12 -2.43 -14.58 5.31
CA TYR A 12 -1.26 -14.54 4.43
C TYR A 12 -0.45 -13.25 4.58
N PHE A 13 -1.10 -12.09 4.56
CA PHE A 13 -0.43 -10.80 4.78
C PHE A 13 0.21 -10.69 6.18
N ALA A 14 -0.46 -11.21 7.21
CA ALA A 14 0.08 -11.22 8.57
C ALA A 14 1.32 -12.12 8.68
N ASP A 15 1.27 -13.31 8.10
CA ASP A 15 2.39 -14.26 8.11
C ASP A 15 3.61 -13.65 7.37
N LEU A 16 3.39 -12.97 6.23
CA LEU A 16 4.47 -12.22 5.54
C LEU A 16 5.08 -11.14 6.44
N ALA A 17 4.25 -10.32 7.09
CA ALA A 17 4.72 -9.27 7.98
C ALA A 17 5.51 -9.83 9.18
N MET A 18 5.14 -11.00 9.70
CA MET A 18 5.87 -11.67 10.79
C MET A 18 7.25 -12.19 10.36
N THR A 19 7.41 -12.57 9.09
CA THR A 19 8.71 -13.05 8.58
C THR A 19 9.68 -11.93 8.24
N TYR A 20 9.21 -10.70 8.09
CA TYR A 20 10.03 -9.55 7.71
C TYR A 20 11.01 -9.14 8.81
N ARG A 21 12.25 -8.81 8.43
CA ARG A 21 13.27 -8.23 9.30
C ARG A 21 13.71 -6.88 8.78
N HIS A 22 14.07 -5.97 9.69
CA HIS A 22 14.53 -4.65 9.28
C HIS A 22 15.79 -4.75 8.42
N GLY A 23 15.77 -4.10 7.25
CA GLY A 23 16.86 -4.09 6.29
C GLY A 23 16.66 -5.07 5.14
N ASP A 24 15.79 -6.06 5.29
CA ASP A 24 15.40 -6.95 4.20
C ASP A 24 14.48 -6.20 3.22
N PRO A 25 14.46 -6.58 1.93
CA PRO A 25 13.45 -6.07 1.01
C PRO A 25 12.04 -6.53 1.41
N ILE A 26 11.05 -5.66 1.25
CA ILE A 26 9.66 -6.02 1.51
C ILE A 26 9.19 -7.02 0.42
N PRO A 27 8.59 -8.16 0.78
CA PRO A 27 8.14 -9.15 -0.20
C PRO A 27 7.14 -8.55 -1.22
N HIS A 28 7.32 -8.92 -2.48
CA HIS A 28 6.38 -8.59 -3.54
C HIS A 28 5.11 -9.43 -3.42
N ILE A 29 3.96 -8.82 -3.68
CA ILE A 29 2.66 -9.47 -3.55
C ILE A 29 1.95 -9.46 -4.90
N GLU A 30 1.51 -10.65 -5.33
CA GLU A 30 0.58 -10.79 -6.43
C GLU A 30 -0.84 -10.56 -5.90
N PHE A 31 -1.43 -9.42 -6.28
CA PHE A 31 -2.80 -9.08 -5.96
C PHE A 31 -3.78 -9.79 -6.90
N THR A 32 -4.93 -10.19 -6.37
CA THR A 32 -5.99 -10.78 -7.18
C THR A 32 -6.69 -9.71 -8.01
N GLU A 33 -7.36 -10.12 -9.09
CA GLU A 33 -8.16 -9.19 -9.89
C GLU A 33 -9.24 -8.47 -9.06
N GLU A 34 -9.82 -9.14 -8.06
CA GLU A 34 -10.81 -8.55 -7.16
C GLU A 34 -10.19 -7.46 -6.28
N GLU A 35 -8.98 -7.69 -5.76
CA GLU A 35 -8.23 -6.71 -4.98
C GLU A 35 -7.88 -5.49 -5.83
N VAL A 36 -7.39 -5.71 -7.06
CA VAL A 36 -7.07 -4.64 -8.01
C VAL A 36 -8.32 -3.83 -8.40
N LYS A 37 -9.44 -4.50 -8.67
CA LYS A 37 -10.72 -3.81 -8.96
C LYS A 37 -11.19 -2.96 -7.78
N THR A 38 -11.07 -3.48 -6.56
CA THR A 38 -11.43 -2.75 -5.34
C THR A 38 -10.54 -1.51 -5.16
N TRP A 39 -9.24 -1.66 -5.37
CA TRP A 39 -8.28 -0.55 -5.37
C TRP A 39 -8.64 0.52 -6.41
N GLY A 40 -8.93 0.11 -7.66
CA GLY A 40 -9.26 1.04 -8.73
C GLY A 40 -10.49 1.89 -8.44
N VAL A 41 -11.52 1.31 -7.81
CA VAL A 41 -12.70 2.08 -7.36
C VAL A 41 -12.28 3.18 -6.38
N VAL A 42 -11.51 2.84 -5.34
CA VAL A 42 -11.08 3.80 -4.32
C VAL A 42 -10.17 4.87 -4.94
N TYR A 43 -9.19 4.46 -5.74
CA TYR A 43 -8.23 5.34 -6.41
C TYR A 43 -8.97 6.39 -7.26
N ARG A 44 -9.91 5.96 -8.11
CA ARG A 44 -10.64 6.84 -9.01
C ARG A 44 -11.53 7.82 -8.25
N GLU A 45 -12.28 7.36 -7.25
CA GLU A 45 -13.19 8.24 -6.50
C GLU A 45 -12.42 9.28 -5.69
N LEU A 46 -11.28 8.92 -5.08
CA LEU A 46 -10.45 9.89 -4.36
C LEU A 46 -9.73 10.87 -5.28
N ASN A 47 -9.25 10.43 -6.45
CA ASN A 47 -8.59 11.31 -7.42
C ASN A 47 -9.49 12.45 -7.93
N LYS A 48 -10.81 12.25 -7.96
CA LYS A 48 -11.77 13.32 -8.27
C LYS A 48 -11.78 14.44 -7.22
N LEU A 49 -11.48 14.12 -5.97
CA LEU A 49 -11.57 15.04 -4.83
C LEU A 49 -10.26 15.78 -4.56
N TYR A 50 -9.11 15.18 -4.90
CA TYR A 50 -7.80 15.74 -4.56
C TYR A 50 -7.55 17.17 -5.07
N PRO A 51 -7.92 17.56 -6.31
CA PRO A 51 -7.63 18.92 -6.81
C PRO A 51 -8.21 20.04 -5.95
N THR A 52 -9.30 19.77 -5.23
CA THR A 52 -10.02 20.76 -4.41
C THR A 52 -9.83 20.57 -2.91
N HIS A 53 -9.46 19.37 -2.45
CA HIS A 53 -9.41 19.04 -1.02
C HIS A 53 -8.00 18.67 -0.51
N ALA A 54 -7.09 18.24 -1.38
CA ALA A 54 -5.75 17.85 -0.96
C ALA A 54 -4.84 19.07 -0.81
N CYS A 55 -3.91 19.02 0.13
CA CYS A 55 -2.89 20.04 0.26
C CYS A 55 -1.93 20.05 -0.94
N ARG A 56 -1.23 21.17 -1.13
CA ARG A 56 -0.28 21.37 -2.22
C ARG A 56 0.83 20.30 -2.22
N GLU A 57 1.31 19.91 -1.05
CA GLU A 57 2.36 18.90 -0.89
C GLU A 57 1.90 17.54 -1.40
N TYR A 58 0.64 17.17 -1.12
CA TYR A 58 0.05 15.94 -1.64
C TYR A 58 -0.06 15.98 -3.17
N LEU A 59 -0.61 17.07 -3.73
CA LEU A 59 -0.77 17.25 -5.17
C LEU A 59 0.56 17.25 -5.93
N LYS A 60 1.62 17.80 -5.32
CA LYS A 60 2.97 17.78 -5.89
C LYS A 60 3.55 16.36 -5.96
N ASN A 61 3.28 15.53 -4.96
CA ASN A 61 3.87 14.19 -4.84
C ASN A 61 3.05 13.10 -5.53
N LEU A 62 1.74 13.29 -5.72
CA LEU A 62 0.85 12.30 -6.33
C LEU A 62 1.30 11.85 -7.74
N PRO A 63 1.72 12.74 -8.67
CA PRO A 63 2.27 12.31 -9.97
C PRO A 63 3.59 11.54 -9.84
N LEU A 64 4.39 11.83 -8.81
CA LEU A 64 5.66 11.12 -8.57
C LEU A 64 5.39 9.68 -8.12
N LEU A 65 4.39 9.47 -7.26
CA LEU A 65 3.96 8.12 -6.86
C LEU A 65 3.47 7.31 -8.07
N SER A 66 2.74 7.94 -8.99
CA SER A 66 2.29 7.28 -10.22
C SER A 66 3.47 6.89 -11.12
N LYS A 67 4.50 7.76 -11.20
CA LYS A 67 5.68 7.56 -12.05
C LYS A 67 6.66 6.53 -11.49
N TYR A 68 6.91 6.53 -10.18
CA TYR A 68 7.99 5.75 -9.57
C TYR A 68 7.51 4.51 -8.82
N CYS A 69 6.25 4.49 -8.38
CA CYS A 69 5.68 3.38 -7.62
C CYS A 69 4.54 2.68 -8.38
N GLU A 70 4.33 3.05 -9.65
CA GLU A 70 3.25 2.53 -10.50
C GLU A 70 1.86 2.63 -9.87
N CYS A 71 1.63 3.68 -9.05
CA CYS A 71 0.37 3.92 -8.37
C CYS A 71 -0.70 4.38 -9.37
N ARG A 72 -1.46 3.43 -9.92
CA ARG A 72 -2.48 3.65 -10.95
C ARG A 72 -3.77 2.93 -10.58
N GLU A 73 -4.88 3.27 -11.23
CA GLU A 73 -6.18 2.64 -10.98
C GLU A 73 -6.17 1.11 -11.15
N ASP A 74 -5.35 0.59 -12.07
CA ASP A 74 -5.26 -0.81 -12.44
C ASP A 74 -4.10 -1.55 -11.76
N ASN A 75 -3.36 -0.89 -10.85
CA ASN A 75 -2.17 -1.46 -10.22
C ASN A 75 -2.01 -0.99 -8.78
N ILE A 76 -2.03 -1.93 -7.83
CA ILE A 76 -1.75 -1.65 -6.42
C ILE A 76 -0.23 -1.51 -6.26
N PRO A 77 0.27 -0.35 -5.78
CA PRO A 77 1.71 -0.13 -5.65
C PRO A 77 2.32 -1.09 -4.61
N GLN A 78 3.50 -1.62 -4.91
CA GLN A 78 4.23 -2.49 -3.99
C GLN A 78 4.89 -1.67 -2.88
N LEU A 79 4.88 -2.20 -1.66
CA LEU A 79 5.43 -1.50 -0.51
C LEU A 79 6.94 -1.27 -0.62
N GLU A 80 7.68 -2.17 -1.26
CA GLU A 80 9.12 -2.01 -1.50
C GLU A 80 9.41 -0.78 -2.38
N ASP A 81 8.66 -0.60 -3.48
CA ASP A 81 8.86 0.53 -4.39
C ASP A 81 8.49 1.85 -3.71
N VAL A 82 7.40 1.86 -2.94
CA VAL A 82 7.03 3.04 -2.14
C VAL A 82 8.08 3.32 -1.06
N SER A 83 8.61 2.29 -0.38
CA SER A 83 9.65 2.45 0.63
C SER A 83 10.93 3.05 0.03
N ARG A 84 11.34 2.58 -1.16
CA ARG A 84 12.49 3.14 -1.89
C ARG A 84 12.24 4.59 -2.33
N PHE A 85 11.05 4.89 -2.85
CA PHE A 85 10.67 6.25 -3.22
C PHE A 85 10.75 7.20 -2.01
N LEU A 86 10.20 6.80 -0.86
CA LEU A 86 10.25 7.60 0.36
C LEU A 86 11.67 7.76 0.90
N LYS A 87 12.50 6.71 0.81
CA LYS A 87 13.89 6.76 1.28
C LYS A 87 14.70 7.74 0.45
N GLY A 88 14.51 7.74 -0.88
CA GLY A 88 15.22 8.63 -1.80
C GLY A 88 14.77 10.09 -1.73
N ASN A 89 13.48 10.35 -1.50
CA ASN A 89 12.94 11.72 -1.56
C ASN A 89 12.78 12.38 -0.18
N PHE A 90 12.60 11.60 0.87
CA PHE A 90 12.22 12.10 2.20
C PHE A 90 13.04 11.49 3.34
N HIS A 91 14.01 10.61 3.06
CA HIS A 91 14.77 9.86 4.06
C HIS A 91 13.87 9.06 5.02
N GLN A 92 12.69 8.63 4.56
CA GLN A 92 11.73 7.82 5.31
C GLN A 92 11.63 6.42 4.72
N THR A 93 11.39 5.41 5.55
CA THR A 93 11.14 4.04 5.09
C THR A 93 9.81 3.56 5.63
N ILE A 94 9.09 2.74 4.85
CA ILE A 94 7.88 2.09 5.34
C ILE A 94 8.34 0.96 6.27
N PHE A 95 8.21 1.18 7.58
CA PHE A 95 8.36 0.12 8.55
C PHE A 95 7.03 -0.61 8.71
N ASN A 96 7.01 -1.89 8.32
CA ASN A 96 5.83 -2.75 8.36
C ASN A 96 5.36 -3.12 9.79
N GLN A 97 5.82 -2.40 10.83
CA GLN A 97 5.51 -2.73 12.23
C GLN A 97 4.22 -2.10 12.75
N THR A 98 3.72 -1.02 12.14
CA THR A 98 2.56 -0.28 12.69
C THR A 98 1.23 -1.04 12.56
N LEU A 99 1.14 -2.04 11.67
CA LEU A 99 -0.07 -2.87 11.54
C LEU A 99 -0.05 -4.13 12.41
N MET A 100 1.12 -4.60 12.90
CA MET A 100 1.16 -5.81 13.74
C MET A 100 0.63 -5.59 15.17
N LEU A 101 0.75 -4.38 15.72
CA LEU A 101 0.28 -4.12 17.10
C LEU A 101 -1.25 -4.08 17.25
N HIS A 102 -2.01 -3.85 16.16
CA HIS A 102 -3.48 -3.90 16.22
C HIS A 102 -4.09 -5.26 15.84
N TYR A 103 -3.34 -6.16 15.20
CA TYR A 103 -3.87 -7.45 14.75
C TYR A 103 -3.78 -8.56 15.80
N LEU A 104 -2.95 -8.39 16.84
CA LEU A 104 -2.87 -9.37 17.94
C LEU A 104 -4.01 -9.24 18.97
N HIS A 105 -4.93 -8.29 18.80
CA HIS A 105 -6.04 -8.03 19.72
C HIS A 105 -7.46 -8.15 19.12
N MET A 106 -7.61 -8.63 17.87
CA MET A 106 -8.92 -8.86 17.22
C MET A 106 -8.97 -10.23 16.55
#